data_AF-R7TV87-F1
#
_entry.id   AF-R7TV87-F1
#
_cell.length_a   1.000
_cell.length_b   1.000
_cell.length_c   1.000
_cell.angle_alpha   90.00
_cell.angle_beta   90.00
_cell.angle_gamma   90.00
#
_symmetry.space_group_name_H-M   'P 1'
#
loop_
_entity.id
_entity.type
_entity.pdbx_description
1 polymer ?
#
loop_
_entity_poly.entity_id
_entity_poly.type
_entity_poly.pdbx_seq_one_letter_code
_entity_poly.pdbx_strand_id
1 'polypeptide(L)'
;MGCGCISFVSMAILFALAESRSLTYTDGDGLMQSDDSSPCHGMNCKDWHVILNKLRLAQAMLTGKTPSEADAAAAAEGCFRFSEEQVDSILNKLMEEERPIGHQTEDEQKRAARIREIISAIMGHSNRKRKLANFESSPNRKWHNPIYYKFDGTHNEQEMGKVRSAFEHWQESTCLRFFEVPEYAPIYQSHIRVTRASKGCYSFLGKVFSRGQPLNLASSCFLRFGVPLHEIGHTLGFYHEHQRADRDEWIDLLEDNIDVYNSQFWKVDTEDYGVPYDYTSVMHYSSKTGSYQSKHTMVAKDPLYTKSMGQRTGLSYLDIKLANLAYCSGSCSGSLEKSCEVGGYQDPNDCTRCRCPDGFAGAYCEDLATSFPDGCGEDIVLEAGKKVQVNSPGYTDQKHYEDYQECTWRFKVAKDQRISMEFTKGEDFGVYCRNNEVCYHWVEVKYRADLEYPGPRFCCHDAPNIVLISEENEMLIIFRANFTTAWSTDRRGFSATMWAVNGDGSELQLNETTLVSETTTSPVEFTTEDPAGTSWSEWGWCQNSQCKCGGCSMSTRHRMCGETRCTGDLYAEESRPCEEYCSSDDMEIKVKNGQFVGLSCLLHGSRIYSSGRKMHSNLI
;
A
#
# COMPACT_ATOMS: atom_id res chain seq x y z
N MET A 1 33.82 21.58 2.80
CA MET A 1 32.72 21.66 3.79
C MET A 1 31.50 21.01 3.13
N GLY A 2 30.88 19.93 3.61
CA GLY A 2 31.01 19.23 4.89
C GLY A 2 30.88 17.70 4.75
N CYS A 3 31.31 17.03 5.82
CA CYS A 3 31.48 15.59 6.02
C CYS A 3 30.17 14.77 6.06
N GLY A 4 30.29 13.46 5.80
CA GLY A 4 29.40 12.43 6.31
C GLY A 4 30.24 11.22 6.76
N CYS A 5 30.46 11.10 8.06
CA CYS A 5 31.21 10.01 8.69
C CYS A 5 30.38 8.71 8.71
N ILE A 6 31.01 7.57 8.41
CA ILE A 6 30.48 6.25 8.79
C ILE A 6 31.02 5.95 10.19
N SER A 7 30.11 5.77 11.16
CA SER A 7 30.41 5.62 12.59
C SER A 7 30.61 4.15 12.99
N PHE A 8 31.39 3.93 14.05
CA PHE A 8 31.48 2.80 15.01
C PHE A 8 31.56 1.33 14.53
N VAL A 9 31.08 0.94 13.35
CA VAL A 9 31.04 -0.47 12.90
C VAL A 9 32.41 -1.01 12.49
N SER A 10 33.31 -0.14 12.01
CA SER A 10 34.69 -0.53 11.66
C SER A 10 35.52 -0.96 12.89
N MET A 11 35.17 -0.47 14.09
CA MET A 11 35.77 -0.93 15.35
C MET A 11 35.18 -2.27 15.83
N ALA A 12 33.88 -2.51 15.58
CA ALA A 12 33.21 -3.76 15.96
C ALA A 12 33.70 -4.96 15.13
N ILE A 13 34.02 -4.75 13.85
CA ILE A 13 34.62 -5.78 12.97
C ILE A 13 36.02 -6.17 13.44
N LEU A 14 36.80 -5.23 14.00
CA LEU A 14 38.11 -5.50 14.59
C LEU A 14 38.02 -6.18 15.96
N PHE A 15 36.99 -5.89 16.76
CA PHE A 15 36.72 -6.56 18.04
C PHE A 15 36.25 -8.02 17.87
N ALA A 16 35.42 -8.29 16.86
CA ALA A 16 34.89 -9.64 16.61
C ALA A 16 35.97 -10.64 16.14
N LEU A 17 37.10 -10.15 15.62
CA LEU A 17 38.24 -10.98 15.18
C LEU A 17 39.24 -11.29 16.32
N ALA A 18 39.21 -10.56 17.43
CA ALA A 18 40.21 -10.66 18.50
C ALA A 18 39.95 -11.76 19.56
N GLU A 19 38.75 -12.35 19.62
CA GLU A 19 38.40 -13.34 20.67
C GLU A 19 38.51 -14.82 20.24
N SER A 20 39.05 -15.13 19.05
CA SER A 20 39.25 -16.52 18.62
C SER A 20 40.69 -17.02 18.78
N ARG A 21 41.03 -17.35 20.04
CA ARG A 21 42.05 -18.30 20.54
C ARG A 21 43.54 -17.92 20.59
N SER A 22 44.06 -18.10 21.80
CA SER A 22 45.45 -18.39 22.20
C SER A 22 45.94 -19.75 21.69
N LEU A 23 47.19 -19.82 21.18
CA LEU A 23 48.26 -20.76 21.57
C LEU A 23 49.52 -20.65 20.68
N THR A 24 50.65 -21.05 21.26
CA THR A 24 52.07 -20.68 21.06
C THR A 24 52.89 -21.46 20.01
N TYR A 25 53.95 -20.87 19.43
CA TYR A 25 55.23 -21.56 19.10
C TYR A 25 56.43 -20.60 18.92
N THR A 26 57.65 -21.10 19.21
CA THR A 26 58.93 -20.40 19.45
C THR A 26 59.89 -20.24 18.26
N ASP A 27 60.87 -19.35 18.47
CA ASP A 27 61.93 -18.78 17.61
C ASP A 27 62.95 -19.70 16.90
N GLY A 28 63.62 -19.12 15.90
CA GLY A 28 64.94 -19.54 15.38
C GLY A 28 65.47 -18.62 14.27
N ASP A 29 66.56 -17.89 14.58
CA ASP A 29 67.25 -16.82 13.84
C ASP A 29 67.75 -17.10 12.40
N GLY A 30 67.97 -16.02 11.64
CA GLY A 30 69.22 -15.90 10.84
C GLY A 30 69.15 -15.56 9.33
N LEU A 31 68.95 -14.28 9.01
CA LEU A 31 69.60 -13.45 7.97
C LEU A 31 70.00 -13.99 6.56
N MET A 32 69.32 -13.39 5.57
CA MET A 32 69.83 -12.58 4.43
C MET A 32 70.63 -13.20 3.26
N GLN A 33 70.02 -13.21 2.06
CA GLN A 33 70.37 -12.45 0.82
C GLN A 33 69.88 -13.21 -0.43
N SER A 34 68.81 -12.72 -1.07
CA SER A 34 68.81 -12.03 -2.37
C SER A 34 69.27 -12.88 -3.56
N ASP A 35 68.33 -13.26 -4.43
CA ASP A 35 68.37 -12.63 -5.76
C ASP A 35 66.97 -12.54 -6.39
N ASP A 36 66.67 -11.33 -6.84
CA ASP A 36 65.48 -10.91 -7.58
C ASP A 36 65.75 -11.12 -9.07
N SER A 37 64.99 -12.01 -9.73
CA SER A 37 64.63 -11.76 -11.14
C SER A 37 63.67 -12.84 -11.67
N SER A 38 62.36 -12.63 -11.53
CA SER A 38 61.34 -12.82 -12.58
C SER A 38 59.92 -12.59 -12.02
N PRO A 39 59.00 -11.98 -12.78
CA PRO A 39 57.75 -11.40 -12.27
C PRO A 39 56.68 -12.45 -11.99
N CYS A 40 56.03 -12.29 -10.84
CA CYS A 40 54.91 -13.08 -10.39
C CYS A 40 53.74 -12.12 -10.11
N HIS A 41 52.68 -12.19 -10.92
CA HIS A 41 51.26 -11.99 -10.59
C HIS A 41 50.47 -12.96 -11.51
N GLY A 42 50.28 -14.24 -11.19
CA GLY A 42 50.28 -14.92 -9.87
C GLY A 42 51.45 -14.60 -8.93
N MET A 43 51.15 -14.04 -7.75
CA MET A 43 51.97 -13.04 -7.01
C MET A 43 53.32 -13.47 -6.42
N ASN A 44 54.22 -12.49 -6.29
CA ASN A 44 55.61 -12.49 -5.81
C ASN A 44 55.71 -12.49 -4.26
N CYS A 45 56.65 -13.24 -3.70
CA CYS A 45 56.90 -13.38 -2.25
C CYS A 45 57.21 -12.07 -1.48
N LYS A 46 57.56 -10.95 -2.14
CA LYS A 46 57.71 -9.64 -1.48
C LYS A 46 56.38 -9.03 -1.04
N ASP A 47 55.28 -9.29 -1.75
CA ASP A 47 53.97 -8.71 -1.43
C ASP A 47 53.32 -9.42 -0.23
N TRP A 48 53.60 -10.71 -0.05
CA TRP A 48 53.16 -11.49 1.10
C TRP A 48 53.85 -11.07 2.41
N HIS A 49 55.13 -10.69 2.34
CA HIS A 49 55.88 -10.22 3.50
C HIS A 49 55.51 -8.79 3.94
N VAL A 50 54.92 -7.97 3.05
CA VAL A 50 54.35 -6.65 3.40
C VAL A 50 53.04 -6.80 4.20
N ILE A 51 52.24 -7.83 3.91
CA ILE A 51 51.00 -8.16 4.64
C ILE A 51 51.33 -8.69 6.05
N LEU A 52 52.35 -9.57 6.15
CA LEU A 52 52.88 -10.06 7.42
C LEU A 52 53.44 -8.95 8.33
N ASN A 53 53.92 -7.83 7.78
CA ASN A 53 54.37 -6.67 8.58
C ASN A 53 53.24 -5.70 8.97
N LYS A 54 52.11 -5.66 8.25
CA LYS A 54 50.92 -4.87 8.62
C LYS A 54 50.08 -5.54 9.72
N LEU A 55 50.03 -6.88 9.72
CA LEU A 55 49.44 -7.67 10.82
C LEU A 55 50.30 -7.60 12.09
N ARG A 56 51.60 -7.36 11.97
CA ARG A 56 52.51 -7.13 13.10
C ARG A 56 52.37 -5.74 13.75
N LEU A 57 51.80 -4.74 13.05
CA LEU A 57 51.39 -3.46 13.66
C LEU A 57 50.06 -3.60 14.43
N ALA A 58 49.18 -4.51 13.99
CA ALA A 58 48.02 -4.95 14.77
C ALA A 58 48.45 -5.78 16.01
N GLN A 59 49.46 -6.65 15.88
CA GLN A 59 50.14 -7.35 17.00
C GLN A 59 50.77 -6.39 17.99
N ALA A 60 51.17 -5.21 17.51
CA ALA A 60 51.53 -4.16 18.40
C ALA A 60 50.25 -3.71 19.15
N MET A 61 49.23 -3.07 18.54
CA MET A 61 48.13 -2.35 19.24
C MET A 61 47.45 -3.17 20.38
N LEU A 62 47.37 -4.49 20.17
CA LEU A 62 46.85 -5.50 21.09
C LEU A 62 47.69 -5.76 22.37
N THR A 63 48.95 -5.32 22.46
CA THR A 63 49.93 -5.71 23.51
C THR A 63 50.45 -4.59 24.41
N GLY A 64 50.03 -3.33 24.22
CA GLY A 64 50.19 -2.29 25.23
C GLY A 64 51.64 -1.91 25.65
N LYS A 65 52.63 -2.01 24.76
CA LYS A 65 53.96 -1.38 24.95
C LYS A 65 54.69 -0.85 23.71
N THR A 66 54.74 0.46 23.39
CA THR A 66 53.62 1.28 22.86
C THR A 66 53.48 1.14 21.32
N PRO A 67 52.92 0.03 20.87
CA PRO A 67 51.82 0.16 19.94
C PRO A 67 50.90 1.31 20.24
N SER A 68 50.76 1.71 21.51
CA SER A 68 49.95 2.82 22.00
C SER A 68 50.27 4.21 21.42
N GLU A 69 51.36 4.38 20.67
CA GLU A 69 51.59 5.57 19.82
C GLU A 69 51.21 5.30 18.37
N ALA A 70 51.49 4.08 17.90
CA ALA A 70 50.98 3.59 16.63
C ALA A 70 49.44 3.59 16.61
N ASP A 71 48.81 3.37 17.77
CA ASP A 71 47.39 3.44 18.13
C ASP A 71 46.87 4.89 18.09
N ALA A 72 47.67 5.85 18.57
CA ALA A 72 47.27 7.26 18.61
C ALA A 72 47.39 7.95 17.24
N ALA A 73 48.35 7.54 16.40
CA ALA A 73 48.57 8.08 15.06
C ALA A 73 47.68 7.44 13.97
N ALA A 74 47.26 6.19 14.17
CA ALA A 74 46.24 5.57 13.32
C ALA A 74 44.87 6.27 13.44
N ALA A 75 44.68 7.11 14.47
CA ALA A 75 43.48 7.90 14.73
C ALA A 75 43.35 9.20 13.90
N ALA A 76 44.30 9.56 13.03
CA ALA A 76 44.28 10.87 12.36
C ALA A 76 43.66 10.90 10.94
N GLU A 77 43.97 10.01 10.00
CA GLU A 77 43.56 10.22 8.60
C GLU A 77 43.36 8.93 7.77
N GLY A 78 42.14 8.73 7.26
CA GLY A 78 41.92 8.23 5.90
C GLY A 78 41.31 6.83 5.72
N CYS A 79 40.00 6.78 5.42
CA CYS A 79 39.25 5.59 4.98
C CYS A 79 39.91 4.85 3.80
N PHE A 80 40.00 3.52 3.90
CA PHE A 80 40.18 2.66 2.74
C PHE A 80 38.86 2.55 1.95
N ARG A 81 38.90 2.80 0.64
CA ARG A 81 37.81 2.51 -0.31
C ARG A 81 38.13 1.22 -1.04
N PHE A 82 37.27 0.22 -0.91
CA PHE A 82 37.26 -0.94 -1.81
C PHE A 82 36.53 -0.54 -3.10
N SER A 83 37.01 -1.01 -4.25
CA SER A 83 36.21 -0.93 -5.49
C SER A 83 35.05 -1.91 -5.45
N GLU A 84 33.99 -1.66 -6.23
CA GLU A 84 32.81 -2.54 -6.32
C GLU A 84 33.22 -3.99 -6.66
N GLU A 85 34.16 -4.17 -7.61
CA GLU A 85 34.69 -5.48 -7.98
C GLU A 85 35.41 -6.20 -6.82
N GLN A 86 36.07 -5.46 -5.92
CA GLN A 86 36.73 -6.04 -4.75
C GLN A 86 35.72 -6.48 -3.70
N VAL A 87 34.66 -5.68 -3.49
CA VAL A 87 33.55 -6.03 -2.60
C VAL A 87 32.79 -7.24 -3.14
N ASP A 88 32.54 -7.29 -4.44
CA ASP A 88 31.89 -8.42 -5.12
C ASP A 88 32.75 -9.69 -5.05
N SER A 89 34.06 -9.58 -5.22
CA SER A 89 34.99 -10.70 -5.08
C SER A 89 34.99 -11.28 -3.65
N ILE A 90 34.92 -10.41 -2.64
CA ILE A 90 34.86 -10.81 -1.23
C ILE A 90 33.51 -11.45 -0.92
N LEU A 91 32.40 -10.85 -1.36
CA LEU A 91 31.06 -11.40 -1.18
C LEU A 91 30.91 -12.77 -1.85
N ASN A 92 31.40 -12.93 -3.07
CA ASN A 92 31.33 -14.21 -3.78
C ASN A 92 32.08 -15.32 -3.04
N LYS A 93 33.25 -15.01 -2.47
CA LYS A 93 34.00 -15.99 -1.65
C LYS A 93 33.28 -16.33 -0.35
N LEU A 94 32.69 -15.34 0.32
CA LEU A 94 31.91 -15.57 1.55
C LEU A 94 30.65 -16.41 1.28
N MET A 95 29.95 -16.14 0.17
CA MET A 95 28.79 -16.91 -0.27
C MET A 95 29.19 -18.34 -0.71
N GLU A 96 30.38 -18.54 -1.28
CA GLU A 96 30.90 -19.88 -1.57
C GLU A 96 31.23 -20.66 -0.29
N GLU A 97 31.75 -20.00 0.75
CA GLU A 97 32.00 -20.62 2.06
C GLU A 97 30.70 -20.90 2.86
N GLU A 98 29.59 -20.20 2.56
CA GLU A 98 28.28 -20.45 3.19
C GLU A 98 27.57 -21.71 2.64
N ARG A 99 27.87 -22.11 1.39
CA ARG A 99 27.15 -23.22 0.73
C ARG A 99 27.39 -24.57 1.45
N PRO A 100 26.33 -25.25 1.94
CA PRO A 100 26.48 -26.56 2.54
C PRO A 100 26.82 -27.63 1.49
N ILE A 101 27.85 -28.44 1.76
CA ILE A 101 28.06 -29.73 1.09
C ILE A 101 27.81 -30.83 2.14
N GLY A 102 26.61 -31.42 2.15
CA GLY A 102 26.28 -32.58 2.97
C GLY A 102 25.83 -32.30 4.41
N HIS A 103 25.87 -33.33 5.26
CA HIS A 103 25.40 -33.29 6.65
C HIS A 103 26.42 -32.55 7.53
N GLN A 104 26.04 -31.38 8.06
CA GLN A 104 26.94 -30.49 8.82
C GLN A 104 26.91 -30.73 10.33
N THR A 105 28.06 -30.55 10.97
CA THR A 105 28.24 -30.51 12.42
C THR A 105 27.74 -29.20 13.03
N GLU A 106 27.47 -29.18 14.33
CA GLU A 106 26.94 -27.98 15.04
C GLU A 106 27.90 -26.77 14.97
N ASP A 107 29.21 -27.01 14.92
CA ASP A 107 30.23 -25.96 14.78
C ASP A 107 30.30 -25.39 13.35
N GLU A 108 30.04 -26.21 12.33
CA GLU A 108 29.92 -25.76 10.94
C GLU A 108 28.66 -24.92 10.72
N GLN A 109 27.55 -25.28 11.39
CA GLN A 109 26.31 -24.49 11.39
C GLN A 109 26.51 -23.13 12.06
N LYS A 110 27.22 -23.07 13.20
CA LYS A 110 27.56 -21.81 13.88
C LYS A 110 28.49 -20.94 13.03
N ARG A 111 29.44 -21.53 12.32
CA ARG A 111 30.32 -20.82 11.37
C ARG A 111 29.54 -20.25 10.18
N ALA A 112 28.64 -21.04 9.58
CA ALA A 112 27.78 -20.59 8.49
C ALA A 112 26.79 -19.50 8.93
N ALA A 113 26.26 -19.55 10.16
CA ALA A 113 25.43 -18.48 10.71
C ALA A 113 26.21 -17.16 10.87
N ARG A 114 27.49 -17.24 11.28
CA ARG A 114 28.35 -16.06 11.43
C ARG A 114 28.77 -15.45 10.08
N ILE A 115 29.02 -16.29 9.07
CA ILE A 115 29.27 -15.85 7.70
C ILE A 115 28.04 -15.12 7.13
N ARG A 116 26.83 -15.62 7.40
CA ARG A 116 25.56 -14.97 7.02
C ARG A 116 25.41 -13.58 7.62
N GLU A 117 25.72 -13.40 8.91
CA GLU A 117 25.69 -12.09 9.56
C GLU A 117 26.68 -11.10 8.91
N ILE A 118 27.88 -11.58 8.54
CA ILE A 118 28.90 -10.76 7.86
C ILE A 118 28.44 -10.38 6.44
N ILE A 119 27.86 -11.33 5.69
CA ILE A 119 27.28 -11.05 4.37
C ILE A 119 26.15 -10.02 4.49
N SER A 120 25.25 -10.20 5.46
CA SER A 120 24.15 -9.26 5.74
C SER A 120 24.66 -7.85 6.08
N ALA A 121 25.72 -7.72 6.89
CA ALA A 121 26.31 -6.44 7.25
C ALA A 121 27.02 -5.75 6.06
N ILE A 122 27.70 -6.51 5.19
CA ILE A 122 28.32 -5.98 3.97
C ILE A 122 27.23 -5.55 2.97
N MET A 123 26.14 -6.32 2.85
CA MET A 123 25.01 -6.01 1.98
C MET A 123 24.20 -4.81 2.47
N GLY A 124 24.00 -4.65 3.78
CA GLY A 124 23.24 -3.54 4.38
C GLY A 124 23.88 -2.15 4.19
N HIS A 125 25.18 -2.05 3.98
CA HIS A 125 25.88 -0.80 3.66
C HIS A 125 26.14 -0.57 2.15
N SER A 126 25.85 -1.55 1.30
CA SER A 126 25.89 -1.43 -0.17
C SER A 126 24.59 -0.84 -0.76
N ASN A 127 23.73 -0.26 0.08
CA ASN A 127 22.38 0.24 -0.26
C ASN A 127 22.34 1.53 -1.10
N ARG A 128 23.21 1.65 -2.11
CA ARG A 128 22.95 2.50 -3.28
C ARG A 128 23.34 1.74 -4.53
N LYS A 129 22.34 1.07 -5.14
CA LYS A 129 22.36 0.39 -6.46
C LYS A 129 22.74 -1.10 -6.48
N ARG A 130 22.07 -1.94 -5.68
CA ARG A 130 21.87 -3.34 -6.09
C ARG A 130 20.39 -3.53 -6.35
N LYS A 131 20.09 -4.19 -7.46
CA LYS A 131 18.74 -4.38 -7.96
C LYS A 131 17.99 -5.27 -6.97
N LEU A 132 17.10 -4.65 -6.20
CA LEU A 132 16.09 -5.29 -5.36
C LEU A 132 14.81 -5.29 -6.20
N ALA A 133 13.91 -6.28 -6.09
CA ALA A 133 13.27 -6.66 -7.35
C ALA A 133 11.98 -7.50 -7.41
N ASN A 134 10.99 -7.06 -8.23
CA ASN A 134 9.77 -7.84 -8.58
C ASN A 134 9.43 -7.88 -10.11
N PHE A 135 10.35 -7.55 -11.01
CA PHE A 135 10.04 -7.46 -12.46
C PHE A 135 11.14 -8.01 -13.38
N GLU A 136 10.75 -8.85 -14.35
CA GLU A 136 11.60 -9.39 -15.42
C GLU A 136 12.06 -8.29 -16.38
N SER A 137 13.25 -7.74 -16.13
CA SER A 137 13.78 -6.57 -16.83
C SER A 137 14.42 -6.87 -18.19
N SER A 138 14.64 -8.15 -18.54
CA SER A 138 15.34 -8.52 -19.78
C SER A 138 14.60 -7.98 -21.02
N PRO A 139 15.25 -7.20 -21.91
CA PRO A 139 14.58 -6.57 -23.05
C PRO A 139 13.89 -7.56 -24.00
N ASN A 140 14.47 -8.77 -24.17
CA ASN A 140 13.89 -9.83 -25.00
C ASN A 140 12.61 -10.44 -24.39
N ARG A 141 12.45 -10.36 -23.07
CA ARG A 141 11.28 -10.81 -22.31
C ARG A 141 10.18 -9.76 -22.24
N LYS A 142 10.45 -8.50 -22.57
CA LYS A 142 9.40 -7.47 -22.65
C LYS A 142 8.53 -7.67 -23.89
N TRP A 143 7.24 -7.38 -23.73
CA TRP A 143 6.31 -7.29 -24.86
C TRP A 143 6.50 -5.97 -25.60
N HIS A 144 6.31 -5.99 -26.91
CA HIS A 144 6.24 -4.74 -27.69
C HIS A 144 4.79 -4.27 -27.71
N ASN A 145 4.59 -2.97 -27.55
CA ASN A 145 3.29 -2.32 -27.65
C ASN A 145 2.98 -2.04 -29.14
N PRO A 146 1.79 -2.35 -29.69
CA PRO A 146 0.66 -3.02 -29.06
C PRO A 146 0.85 -4.53 -28.83
N ILE A 147 0.25 -5.05 -27.76
CA ILE A 147 0.21 -6.47 -27.41
C ILE A 147 -1.06 -7.10 -27.99
N TYR A 148 -0.92 -8.11 -28.83
CA TYR A 148 -2.08 -8.83 -29.37
C TYR A 148 -2.48 -10.00 -28.47
N TYR A 149 -3.78 -10.30 -28.40
CA TYR A 149 -4.28 -11.50 -27.76
C TYR A 149 -5.43 -12.13 -28.55
N LYS A 150 -5.68 -13.42 -28.34
CA LYS A 150 -6.86 -14.11 -28.87
C LYS A 150 -7.31 -15.23 -27.94
N PHE A 151 -8.61 -15.53 -28.00
CA PHE A 151 -9.19 -16.71 -27.36
C PHE A 151 -9.00 -17.94 -28.25
N ASP A 152 -8.84 -19.10 -27.63
CA ASP A 152 -8.73 -20.40 -28.31
C ASP A 152 -10.08 -21.13 -28.48
N GLY A 153 -11.19 -20.42 -28.24
CA GLY A 153 -12.55 -20.97 -28.28
C GLY A 153 -12.97 -21.75 -27.03
N THR A 154 -12.13 -21.86 -25.99
CA THR A 154 -12.46 -22.66 -24.80
C THR A 154 -13.23 -21.90 -23.71
N HIS A 155 -13.41 -20.59 -23.83
CA HIS A 155 -14.13 -19.73 -22.89
C HIS A 155 -15.51 -19.32 -23.43
N ASN A 156 -16.49 -19.17 -22.55
CA ASN A 156 -17.79 -18.60 -22.94
C ASN A 156 -17.76 -17.06 -22.95
N GLU A 157 -18.80 -16.42 -23.50
CA GLU A 157 -18.85 -14.96 -23.66
C GLU A 157 -18.71 -14.17 -22.35
N GLN A 158 -19.24 -14.69 -21.23
CA GLN A 158 -19.10 -14.02 -19.93
C GLN A 158 -17.66 -14.10 -19.41
N GLU A 159 -17.00 -15.26 -19.58
CA GLU A 159 -15.59 -15.43 -19.23
C GLU A 159 -14.70 -14.57 -20.13
N MET A 160 -14.97 -14.53 -21.44
CA MET A 160 -14.26 -13.66 -22.39
C MET A 160 -14.44 -12.18 -22.03
N GLY A 161 -15.66 -11.75 -21.66
CA GLY A 161 -15.93 -10.41 -21.16
C GLY A 161 -15.07 -10.04 -19.95
N LYS A 162 -14.93 -10.94 -18.97
CA LYS A 162 -14.06 -10.71 -17.79
C LYS A 162 -12.58 -10.59 -18.16
N VAL A 163 -12.10 -11.37 -19.14
CA VAL A 163 -10.72 -11.26 -19.63
C VAL A 163 -10.51 -9.93 -20.35
N ARG A 164 -11.46 -9.50 -21.19
CA ARG A 164 -11.42 -8.20 -21.85
C ARG A 164 -11.35 -7.06 -20.84
N SER A 165 -12.20 -7.08 -19.81
CA SER A 165 -12.16 -6.09 -18.72
C SER A 165 -10.84 -6.12 -17.95
N ALA A 166 -10.22 -7.29 -17.77
CA ALA A 166 -8.91 -7.38 -17.12
C ALA A 166 -7.79 -6.74 -17.98
N PHE A 167 -7.81 -6.95 -19.29
CA PHE A 167 -6.91 -6.22 -20.19
C PHE A 167 -7.20 -4.72 -20.18
N GLU A 168 -8.47 -4.31 -20.24
CA GLU A 168 -8.89 -2.92 -20.19
C GLU A 168 -8.39 -2.21 -18.92
N HIS A 169 -8.49 -2.85 -17.77
CA HIS A 169 -8.00 -2.31 -16.50
C HIS A 169 -6.48 -1.99 -16.52
N TRP A 170 -5.68 -2.82 -17.18
CA TRP A 170 -4.27 -2.52 -17.44
C TRP A 170 -4.10 -1.34 -18.41
N GLN A 171 -4.94 -1.22 -19.43
CA GLN A 171 -4.86 -0.12 -20.42
C GLN A 171 -5.27 1.23 -19.82
N GLU A 172 -6.28 1.27 -18.96
CA GLU A 172 -6.73 2.49 -18.27
C GLU A 172 -5.62 3.09 -17.41
N SER A 173 -4.70 2.23 -16.96
CA SER A 173 -3.71 2.55 -15.95
C SER A 173 -2.28 2.67 -16.46
N THR A 174 -2.04 2.22 -17.70
CA THR A 174 -0.71 2.17 -18.30
C THR A 174 -0.74 2.55 -19.78
N CYS A 175 0.43 2.81 -20.37
CA CYS A 175 0.56 3.00 -21.81
C CYS A 175 0.32 1.72 -22.64
N LEU A 176 0.20 0.56 -22.00
CA LEU A 176 0.05 -0.70 -22.71
C LEU A 176 -1.31 -0.75 -23.42
N ARG A 177 -1.31 -1.33 -24.62
CA ARG A 177 -2.53 -1.51 -25.42
C ARG A 177 -2.63 -2.97 -25.85
N PHE A 178 -3.78 -3.56 -25.54
CA PHE A 178 -4.13 -4.95 -25.82
C PHE A 178 -5.18 -5.02 -26.92
N PHE A 179 -4.85 -5.71 -28.00
CA PHE A 179 -5.75 -5.83 -29.16
C PHE A 179 -6.21 -7.28 -29.32
N GLU A 180 -7.52 -7.49 -29.21
CA GLU A 180 -8.13 -8.78 -29.49
C GLU A 180 -8.10 -9.05 -30.99
N VAL A 181 -7.66 -10.26 -31.34
CA VAL A 181 -7.68 -10.77 -32.71
C VAL A 181 -8.71 -11.89 -32.78
N PRO A 182 -9.59 -11.91 -33.81
CA PRO A 182 -10.54 -12.99 -33.99
C PRO A 182 -9.85 -14.35 -34.03
N GLU A 183 -10.47 -15.37 -33.44
CA GLU A 183 -9.90 -16.72 -33.31
C GLU A 183 -9.35 -17.27 -34.64
N TYR A 184 -10.14 -17.10 -35.71
CA TYR A 184 -9.86 -17.58 -37.06
C TYR A 184 -8.87 -16.72 -37.85
N ALA A 185 -8.53 -15.51 -37.37
CA ALA A 185 -7.62 -14.63 -38.09
C ALA A 185 -6.16 -15.12 -37.93
N PRO A 186 -5.39 -15.19 -39.04
CA PRO A 186 -3.98 -15.53 -38.95
C PRO A 186 -3.23 -14.40 -38.24
N ILE A 187 -2.46 -14.76 -37.21
CA ILE A 187 -1.58 -13.84 -36.49
C ILE A 187 -0.14 -14.37 -36.57
N TYR A 188 0.71 -13.58 -37.22
CA TYR A 188 2.13 -13.89 -37.39
C TYR A 188 3.00 -13.15 -36.36
N GLN A 189 2.43 -12.17 -35.67
CA GLN A 189 3.05 -11.46 -34.56
C GLN A 189 3.00 -12.29 -33.26
N SER A 190 3.88 -11.94 -32.33
CA SER A 190 3.80 -12.43 -30.95
C SER A 190 2.50 -11.98 -30.30
N HIS A 191 1.82 -12.93 -29.67
CA HIS A 191 0.52 -12.69 -29.06
C HIS A 191 0.28 -13.63 -27.88
N ILE A 192 -0.63 -13.22 -27.02
CA ILE A 192 -1.15 -14.00 -25.92
C ILE A 192 -2.28 -14.89 -26.46
N ARG A 193 -2.27 -16.16 -26.11
CA ARG A 193 -3.35 -17.10 -26.39
C ARG A 193 -4.06 -17.40 -25.08
N VAL A 194 -5.27 -16.89 -24.92
CA VAL A 194 -6.10 -17.16 -23.74
C VAL A 194 -6.69 -18.55 -23.89
N THR A 195 -6.43 -19.43 -22.91
CA THR A 195 -6.75 -20.86 -22.98
C THR A 195 -7.36 -21.40 -21.70
N ARG A 196 -8.09 -22.50 -21.80
CA ARG A 196 -8.54 -23.32 -20.66
C ARG A 196 -8.05 -24.76 -20.84
N ALA A 197 -6.75 -24.91 -21.04
CA ALA A 197 -6.12 -26.17 -21.35
C ALA A 197 -6.00 -27.10 -20.12
N SER A 198 -5.92 -26.54 -18.91
CA SER A 198 -5.81 -27.33 -17.68
C SER A 198 -6.45 -26.63 -16.47
N LYS A 199 -6.51 -27.35 -15.34
CA LYS A 199 -7.01 -26.80 -14.07
C LYS A 199 -6.06 -25.70 -13.56
N GLY A 200 -6.61 -24.71 -12.87
CA GLY A 200 -5.86 -23.62 -12.27
C GLY A 200 -5.67 -22.40 -13.19
N CYS A 201 -4.92 -21.44 -12.68
CA CYS A 201 -4.60 -20.17 -13.32
C CYS A 201 -3.08 -20.07 -13.37
N TYR A 202 -2.51 -19.78 -14.54
CA TYR A 202 -1.06 -19.58 -14.67
C TYR A 202 -0.72 -18.87 -15.98
N SER A 203 0.40 -18.16 -15.95
CA SER A 203 1.06 -17.63 -17.13
C SER A 203 2.57 -17.81 -17.04
N PHE A 204 3.24 -17.59 -18.16
CA PHE A 204 4.69 -17.43 -18.19
C PHE A 204 5.09 -16.02 -17.77
N LEU A 205 6.27 -15.89 -17.18
CA LEU A 205 6.87 -14.62 -16.77
C LEU A 205 7.41 -13.85 -17.98
N GLY A 206 6.74 -12.80 -18.42
CA GLY A 206 7.11 -12.03 -19.60
C GLY A 206 6.86 -12.78 -20.92
N LYS A 207 7.38 -12.24 -22.02
CA LYS A 207 7.31 -12.82 -23.37
C LYS A 207 8.37 -13.92 -23.55
N VAL A 208 7.92 -15.16 -23.58
CA VAL A 208 8.75 -16.36 -23.78
C VAL A 208 8.62 -16.89 -25.21
N PHE A 209 7.39 -16.90 -25.73
CA PHE A 209 7.08 -17.46 -27.04
C PHE A 209 6.65 -16.39 -28.03
N SER A 210 7.09 -16.52 -29.27
CA SER A 210 6.80 -15.56 -30.34
C SER A 210 5.54 -15.87 -31.14
N ARG A 211 4.93 -17.05 -30.95
CA ARG A 211 3.75 -17.52 -31.71
C ARG A 211 2.73 -18.17 -30.76
N GLY A 212 1.93 -17.34 -30.11
CA GLY A 212 0.86 -17.77 -29.22
C GLY A 212 1.37 -18.30 -27.89
N GLN A 213 1.69 -17.40 -26.97
CA GLN A 213 2.03 -17.76 -25.59
C GLN A 213 0.76 -18.05 -24.80
N PRO A 214 0.61 -19.23 -24.19
CA PRO A 214 -0.61 -19.55 -23.45
C PRO A 214 -0.70 -18.74 -22.15
N LEU A 215 -1.89 -18.20 -21.91
CA LEU A 215 -2.39 -17.68 -20.64
C LEU A 215 -3.55 -18.60 -20.24
N ASN A 216 -3.35 -19.44 -19.22
CA ASN A 216 -4.35 -20.44 -18.83
C ASN A 216 -5.26 -19.89 -17.73
N LEU A 217 -6.55 -19.81 -18.03
CA LEU A 217 -7.59 -19.34 -17.11
C LEU A 217 -8.73 -20.37 -17.03
N ALA A 218 -8.68 -21.24 -16.04
CA ALA A 218 -9.81 -22.12 -15.72
C ALA A 218 -11.04 -21.34 -15.22
N SER A 219 -12.22 -21.96 -15.22
CA SER A 219 -13.46 -21.28 -14.81
C SER A 219 -13.42 -20.75 -13.36
N SER A 220 -12.65 -21.40 -12.47
CA SER A 220 -12.41 -20.92 -11.11
C SER A 220 -11.61 -19.62 -11.04
N CYS A 221 -10.84 -19.28 -12.06
CA CYS A 221 -10.06 -18.03 -12.13
C CYS A 221 -10.98 -16.81 -12.20
N PHE A 222 -12.22 -16.98 -12.67
CA PHE A 222 -13.18 -15.88 -12.83
C PHE A 222 -14.04 -15.61 -11.59
N LEU A 223 -13.75 -16.28 -10.46
CA LEU A 223 -14.39 -16.04 -9.16
C LEU A 223 -13.95 -14.73 -8.51
N ARG A 224 -12.76 -14.22 -8.87
CA ARG A 224 -12.22 -12.95 -8.37
C ARG A 224 -11.58 -12.21 -9.54
N PHE A 225 -11.96 -10.96 -9.75
CA PHE A 225 -11.49 -10.16 -10.88
C PHE A 225 -9.96 -9.96 -10.87
N GLY A 226 -9.33 -9.88 -9.69
CA GLY A 226 -7.88 -9.75 -9.57
C GLY A 226 -7.07 -10.98 -10.01
N VAL A 227 -7.69 -12.15 -10.20
CA VAL A 227 -6.94 -13.34 -10.66
C VAL A 227 -6.53 -13.22 -12.13
N PRO A 228 -7.41 -12.89 -13.09
CA PRO A 228 -6.98 -12.53 -14.44
C PRO A 228 -5.94 -11.41 -14.48
N LEU A 229 -6.07 -10.37 -13.65
CA LEU A 229 -5.09 -9.29 -13.56
C LEU A 229 -3.71 -9.79 -13.13
N HIS A 230 -3.66 -10.67 -12.13
CA HIS A 230 -2.44 -11.32 -11.65
C HIS A 230 -1.74 -12.11 -12.75
N GLU A 231 -2.47 -12.94 -13.49
CA GLU A 231 -1.89 -13.74 -14.58
C GLU A 231 -1.43 -12.87 -15.78
N ILE A 232 -2.12 -11.75 -16.04
CA ILE A 232 -1.65 -10.74 -16.99
C ILE A 232 -0.38 -10.07 -16.45
N GLY A 233 -0.29 -9.79 -15.15
CA GLY A 233 0.92 -9.31 -14.49
C GLY A 233 2.13 -10.23 -14.75
N HIS A 234 1.98 -11.54 -14.50
CA HIS A 234 3.00 -12.51 -14.89
C HIS A 234 3.35 -12.43 -16.37
N THR A 235 2.34 -12.37 -17.24
CA THR A 235 2.53 -12.23 -18.69
C THR A 235 3.35 -10.99 -19.06
N LEU A 236 3.21 -9.89 -18.32
CA LEU A 236 3.95 -8.65 -18.50
C LEU A 236 5.36 -8.69 -17.90
N GLY A 237 5.65 -9.64 -17.00
CA GLY A 237 6.98 -9.82 -16.40
C GLY A 237 7.02 -9.69 -14.88
N PHE A 238 5.88 -9.52 -14.21
CA PHE A 238 5.83 -9.42 -12.75
C PHE A 238 6.11 -10.79 -12.12
N TYR A 239 7.06 -10.83 -11.18
CA TYR A 239 7.18 -11.95 -10.25
C TYR A 239 6.12 -11.81 -9.14
N HIS A 240 6.09 -12.76 -8.21
CA HIS A 240 5.32 -12.53 -6.99
C HIS A 240 6.07 -11.57 -6.08
N GLU A 241 5.35 -10.68 -5.40
CA GLU A 241 5.95 -9.68 -4.51
C GLU A 241 6.79 -10.33 -3.39
N HIS A 242 6.34 -11.47 -2.84
CA HIS A 242 7.10 -12.21 -1.82
C HIS A 242 8.34 -12.94 -2.37
N GLN A 243 8.63 -12.87 -3.66
CA GLN A 243 9.86 -13.39 -4.23
C GLN A 243 10.96 -12.32 -4.34
N ARG A 244 10.67 -11.07 -3.95
CA ARG A 244 11.68 -10.02 -3.95
C ARG A 244 12.91 -10.37 -3.13
N ALA A 245 14.06 -9.88 -3.56
CA ALA A 245 15.33 -10.04 -2.87
C ALA A 245 15.33 -9.43 -1.45
N ASP A 246 14.60 -8.32 -1.25
CA ASP A 246 14.46 -7.58 0.01
C ASP A 246 13.30 -8.07 0.90
N ARG A 247 12.55 -9.11 0.48
CA ARG A 247 11.31 -9.52 1.18
C ARG A 247 11.50 -9.79 2.67
N ASP A 248 12.68 -10.25 3.12
CA ASP A 248 12.89 -10.68 4.50
C ASP A 248 12.96 -9.46 5.46
N GLU A 249 13.04 -8.23 4.91
CA GLU A 249 12.85 -6.97 5.63
C GLU A 249 11.35 -6.66 5.90
N TRP A 250 10.45 -7.30 5.16
CA TRP A 250 9.01 -7.01 5.14
C TRP A 250 8.16 -8.18 5.65
N ILE A 251 8.57 -9.42 5.39
CA ILE A 251 7.84 -10.61 5.82
C ILE A 251 8.75 -11.61 6.52
N ASP A 252 8.15 -12.40 7.41
CA ASP A 252 8.72 -13.65 7.90
C ASP A 252 8.10 -14.80 7.12
N LEU A 253 8.94 -15.57 6.41
CA LEU A 253 8.54 -16.80 5.75
C LEU A 253 8.65 -17.97 6.74
N LEU A 254 7.52 -18.59 7.06
CA LEU A 254 7.41 -19.70 8.00
C LEU A 254 7.55 -21.02 7.24
N GLU A 255 8.78 -21.37 6.84
CA GLU A 255 9.06 -22.49 5.94
C GLU A 255 8.51 -23.83 6.45
N ASP A 256 8.53 -24.07 7.76
CA ASP A 256 7.99 -25.28 8.40
C ASP A 256 6.47 -25.46 8.23
N ASN A 257 5.74 -24.39 7.89
CA ASN A 257 4.30 -24.43 7.64
C ASN A 257 3.96 -24.63 6.16
N ILE A 258 4.95 -24.65 5.26
CA ILE A 258 4.76 -24.81 3.81
C ILE A 258 4.73 -26.31 3.48
N ASP A 259 3.65 -26.77 2.85
CA ASP A 259 3.45 -28.18 2.49
C ASP A 259 4.51 -28.68 1.51
N VAL A 260 4.72 -27.92 0.43
CA VAL A 260 5.76 -28.19 -0.56
C VAL A 260 6.53 -26.91 -0.88
N TYR A 261 7.71 -26.79 -0.27
CA TYR A 261 8.64 -25.71 -0.61
C TYR A 261 9.19 -25.91 -2.01
N ASN A 262 8.94 -24.95 -2.89
CA ASN A 262 9.31 -25.04 -4.30
C ASN A 262 9.73 -23.66 -4.83
N SER A 263 10.03 -23.58 -6.13
CA SER A 263 10.54 -22.36 -6.77
C SER A 263 9.64 -21.13 -6.66
N GLN A 264 8.36 -21.29 -6.34
CA GLN A 264 7.44 -20.18 -6.08
C GLN A 264 7.75 -19.43 -4.77
N PHE A 265 8.54 -20.02 -3.86
CA PHE A 265 8.97 -19.40 -2.60
C PHE A 265 10.41 -18.90 -2.62
N TRP A 266 11.16 -19.16 -3.70
CA TRP A 266 12.55 -18.69 -3.81
C TRP A 266 12.60 -17.19 -4.07
N LYS A 267 13.61 -16.53 -3.48
CA LYS A 267 13.96 -15.15 -3.83
C LYS A 267 14.47 -15.10 -5.27
N VAL A 268 14.18 -14.01 -5.97
CA VAL A 268 14.64 -13.76 -7.33
C VAL A 268 15.38 -12.41 -7.39
N ASP A 269 16.46 -12.37 -8.15
CA ASP A 269 17.21 -11.15 -8.47
C ASP A 269 16.62 -10.55 -9.76
N THR A 270 15.96 -9.39 -9.67
CA THR A 270 15.19 -8.79 -10.80
C THR A 270 15.38 -7.24 -10.82
N GLU A 271 14.44 -6.42 -11.31
CA GLU A 271 14.46 -4.93 -11.12
C GLU A 271 13.19 -4.44 -10.39
N ASP A 272 13.29 -3.50 -9.42
CA ASP A 272 12.15 -2.86 -8.75
C ASP A 272 11.84 -1.45 -9.29
N TYR A 273 12.71 -0.88 -10.12
CA TYR A 273 12.61 0.50 -10.60
C TYR A 273 12.46 1.53 -9.46
N GLY A 274 12.96 1.21 -8.25
CA GLY A 274 12.81 2.03 -7.05
C GLY A 274 11.42 2.00 -6.41
N VAL A 275 10.54 1.05 -6.78
CA VAL A 275 9.21 0.88 -6.19
C VAL A 275 9.32 0.07 -4.88
N PRO A 276 8.79 0.59 -3.75
CA PRO A 276 8.88 -0.09 -2.45
C PRO A 276 8.08 -1.40 -2.42
N TYR A 277 8.37 -2.26 -1.44
CA TYR A 277 7.68 -3.55 -1.25
C TYR A 277 6.18 -3.36 -0.98
N ASP A 278 5.29 -3.98 -1.74
CA ASP A 278 3.86 -3.74 -1.64
C ASP A 278 3.06 -4.93 -1.08
N TYR A 279 2.71 -4.87 0.22
CA TYR A 279 1.83 -5.88 0.83
C TYR A 279 0.46 -5.99 0.14
N THR A 280 -0.01 -4.93 -0.51
CA THR A 280 -1.31 -4.89 -1.19
C THR A 280 -1.25 -5.24 -2.67
N SER A 281 -0.07 -5.58 -3.20
CA SER A 281 0.11 -5.97 -4.60
C SER A 281 -0.80 -7.14 -4.96
N VAL A 282 -1.41 -7.10 -6.15
CA VAL A 282 -2.14 -8.25 -6.68
C VAL A 282 -1.21 -9.45 -6.89
N MET A 283 0.10 -9.21 -7.01
CA MET A 283 1.15 -10.20 -7.16
C MET A 283 1.59 -10.81 -5.83
N HIS A 284 1.16 -10.28 -4.69
CA HIS A 284 1.50 -10.85 -3.38
C HIS A 284 0.68 -12.12 -3.10
N TYR A 285 1.32 -13.14 -2.53
CA TYR A 285 0.63 -14.31 -1.96
C TYR A 285 -0.14 -13.97 -0.69
N SER A 286 -1.17 -14.76 -0.38
CA SER A 286 -1.81 -14.65 0.92
C SER A 286 -0.91 -15.22 2.01
N SER A 287 -1.18 -14.83 3.26
CA SER A 287 -0.44 -15.32 4.43
C SER A 287 -0.49 -16.84 4.65
N LYS A 288 -1.36 -17.57 3.95
CA LYS A 288 -1.56 -19.02 4.05
C LYS A 288 -1.30 -19.76 2.73
N THR A 289 -0.79 -19.10 1.70
CA THR A 289 -0.54 -19.76 0.41
C THR A 289 0.51 -20.87 0.57
N GLY A 290 0.21 -22.06 0.04
CA GLY A 290 1.08 -23.24 0.14
C GLY A 290 1.09 -23.91 1.53
N SER A 291 0.13 -23.56 2.39
CA SER A 291 0.05 -24.05 3.77
C SER A 291 -0.32 -25.52 3.89
N TYR A 292 0.30 -26.19 4.87
CA TYR A 292 -0.21 -27.42 5.47
C TYR A 292 -1.19 -27.09 6.61
N GLN A 293 -2.42 -27.60 6.53
CA GLN A 293 -3.47 -27.42 7.55
C GLN A 293 -3.88 -25.97 7.85
N SER A 294 -3.87 -25.08 6.85
CA SER A 294 -4.36 -23.69 6.97
C SER A 294 -3.62 -22.81 7.99
N LYS A 295 -2.38 -23.16 8.33
CA LYS A 295 -1.43 -22.34 9.09
C LYS A 295 -0.89 -21.19 8.23
N HIS A 296 -0.45 -20.10 8.87
CA HIS A 296 0.27 -19.06 8.15
C HIS A 296 1.63 -19.60 7.65
N THR A 297 1.90 -19.42 6.35
CA THR A 297 3.19 -19.69 5.72
C THR A 297 4.03 -18.44 5.59
N MET A 298 3.42 -17.26 5.69
CA MET A 298 4.09 -15.98 5.73
C MET A 298 3.30 -14.99 6.58
N VAL A 299 4.01 -14.15 7.33
CA VAL A 299 3.42 -13.06 8.13
C VAL A 299 4.19 -11.77 7.86
N ALA A 300 3.52 -10.63 7.94
CA ALA A 300 4.20 -9.34 7.79
C ALA A 300 4.98 -9.00 9.06
N LYS A 301 6.14 -8.36 8.89
CA LYS A 301 6.99 -7.87 10.00
C LYS A 301 6.24 -6.86 10.86
N ASP A 302 5.47 -5.99 10.21
CA ASP A 302 4.40 -5.26 10.86
C ASP A 302 3.12 -6.12 10.81
N PRO A 303 2.67 -6.69 11.94
CA PRO A 303 1.55 -7.63 11.95
C PRO A 303 0.25 -7.04 11.38
N LEU A 304 0.09 -5.71 11.41
CA LEU A 304 -1.09 -5.01 10.90
C LEU A 304 -1.29 -5.23 9.39
N TYR A 305 -0.21 -5.50 8.66
CA TYR A 305 -0.24 -5.75 7.22
C TYR A 305 -0.55 -7.20 6.85
N THR A 306 -0.61 -8.12 7.80
CA THR A 306 -0.77 -9.55 7.47
C THR A 306 -2.06 -9.87 6.72
N LYS A 307 -3.15 -9.12 7.01
CA LYS A 307 -4.45 -9.23 6.30
C LYS A 307 -4.51 -8.41 4.99
N SER A 308 -3.53 -7.53 4.76
CA SER A 308 -3.41 -6.78 3.49
C SER A 308 -2.92 -7.66 2.34
N MET A 309 -2.15 -8.70 2.65
CA MET A 309 -1.55 -9.63 1.69
C MET A 309 -2.57 -10.55 1.01
N GLY A 310 -2.36 -10.83 -0.28
CA GLY A 310 -3.15 -11.82 -1.03
C GLY A 310 -4.51 -11.32 -1.52
N GLN A 311 -4.74 -10.01 -1.51
CA GLN A 311 -5.93 -9.41 -2.13
C GLN A 311 -6.01 -9.80 -3.62
N ARG A 312 -7.24 -9.96 -4.13
CA ARG A 312 -7.51 -10.23 -5.56
C ARG A 312 -8.68 -9.38 -6.06
N THR A 313 -8.74 -8.14 -5.60
CA THR A 313 -9.76 -7.15 -5.98
C THR A 313 -9.33 -6.36 -7.22
N GLY A 314 -8.07 -5.94 -7.30
CA GLY A 314 -7.55 -5.12 -8.39
C GLY A 314 -6.05 -4.91 -8.30
N LEU A 315 -5.48 -4.16 -9.24
CA LEU A 315 -4.08 -3.70 -9.18
C LEU A 315 -3.91 -2.70 -8.05
N SER A 316 -2.81 -2.77 -7.32
CA SER A 316 -2.43 -1.69 -6.41
C SER A 316 -1.86 -0.50 -7.19
N TYR A 317 -1.74 0.65 -6.52
CA TYR A 317 -1.05 1.80 -7.10
C TYR A 317 0.40 1.47 -7.48
N LEU A 318 1.10 0.69 -6.65
CA LEU A 318 2.50 0.33 -6.85
C LEU A 318 2.68 -0.73 -7.96
N ASP A 319 1.72 -1.64 -8.15
CA ASP A 319 1.69 -2.54 -9.32
C ASP A 319 1.69 -1.72 -10.63
N ILE A 320 0.85 -0.69 -10.67
CA ILE A 320 0.69 0.18 -11.83
C ILE A 320 1.94 1.06 -12.03
N LYS A 321 2.48 1.62 -10.95
CA LYS A 321 3.72 2.41 -10.97
C LYS A 321 4.88 1.59 -11.52
N LEU A 322 5.06 0.36 -11.03
CA LEU A 322 6.09 -0.56 -11.52
C LEU A 322 5.91 -0.85 -13.02
N ALA A 323 4.69 -1.12 -13.48
CA ALA A 323 4.43 -1.35 -14.91
C ALA A 323 4.78 -0.13 -15.77
N ASN A 324 4.39 1.08 -15.32
CA ASN A 324 4.63 2.31 -16.03
C ASN A 324 6.11 2.69 -16.08
N LEU A 325 6.86 2.46 -15.01
CA LEU A 325 8.31 2.62 -15.01
C LEU A 325 8.98 1.60 -15.95
N ALA A 326 8.47 0.37 -15.99
CA ALA A 326 9.02 -0.70 -16.83
C ALA A 326 8.71 -0.55 -18.33
N TYR A 327 7.53 -0.05 -18.71
CA TYR A 327 7.05 -0.03 -20.09
C TYR A 327 6.84 1.37 -20.69
N CYS A 328 6.63 2.39 -19.86
CA CYS A 328 6.04 3.67 -20.29
C CYS A 328 6.93 4.89 -20.08
N SER A 329 8.21 4.71 -19.76
CA SER A 329 9.16 5.79 -19.46
C SER A 329 9.43 6.79 -20.61
N GLY A 330 8.85 6.56 -21.81
CA GLY A 330 8.92 7.45 -22.97
C GLY A 330 7.56 7.79 -23.57
N SER A 331 6.45 7.51 -22.88
CA SER A 331 5.10 7.78 -23.39
C SER A 331 4.80 9.28 -23.47
N CYS A 332 5.40 10.08 -22.59
CA CYS A 332 5.24 11.53 -22.57
C CYS A 332 6.52 12.22 -23.08
N SER A 333 6.36 13.12 -24.04
CA SER A 333 7.46 13.85 -24.68
C SER A 333 7.89 15.12 -23.94
N GLY A 334 7.27 15.44 -22.80
CA GLY A 334 7.58 16.60 -21.98
C GLY A 334 7.22 16.35 -20.52
N SER A 335 7.77 17.18 -19.63
CA SER A 335 7.49 17.12 -18.20
C SER A 335 6.30 18.01 -17.84
N LEU A 336 5.64 17.67 -16.74
CA LEU A 336 4.59 18.49 -16.15
C LEU A 336 5.14 19.84 -15.69
N GLU A 337 4.27 20.86 -15.66
CA GLU A 337 4.62 22.20 -15.17
C GLU A 337 4.98 22.20 -13.68
N LYS A 338 4.25 21.41 -12.89
CA LYS A 338 4.50 21.18 -11.47
C LYS A 338 4.83 19.72 -11.21
N SER A 339 5.56 19.48 -10.13
CA SER A 339 5.85 18.13 -9.65
C SER A 339 4.59 17.53 -9.03
N CYS A 340 4.40 16.22 -9.22
CA CYS A 340 3.34 15.48 -8.55
C CYS A 340 3.62 15.40 -7.05
N GLU A 341 2.59 15.60 -6.24
CA GLU A 341 2.64 15.44 -4.79
C GLU A 341 2.47 13.96 -4.39
N VAL A 342 2.87 13.65 -3.16
CA VAL A 342 2.62 12.35 -2.49
C VAL A 342 3.08 11.14 -3.32
N GLY A 343 4.26 11.22 -3.95
CA GLY A 343 4.78 10.10 -4.73
C GLY A 343 4.07 9.83 -6.07
N GLY A 344 3.16 10.72 -6.46
CA GLY A 344 2.56 10.77 -7.79
C GLY A 344 3.58 10.83 -8.92
N TYR A 345 3.19 10.43 -10.12
CA TYR A 345 4.03 10.52 -11.32
C TYR A 345 3.20 10.86 -12.55
N GLN A 346 3.84 11.36 -13.61
CA GLN A 346 3.13 11.75 -14.84
C GLN A 346 2.37 10.56 -15.44
N ASP A 347 1.07 10.75 -15.69
CA ASP A 347 0.24 9.67 -16.22
C ASP A 347 0.60 9.41 -17.70
N PRO A 348 0.98 8.19 -18.08
CA PRO A 348 1.35 7.88 -19.46
C PRO A 348 0.16 7.84 -20.43
N ASN A 349 -1.08 7.82 -19.93
CA ASN A 349 -2.30 7.95 -20.73
C ASN A 349 -2.77 9.40 -20.87
N ASP A 350 -2.37 10.27 -19.94
CA ASP A 350 -2.66 11.70 -19.97
C ASP A 350 -1.46 12.49 -19.45
N CYS A 351 -0.58 12.85 -20.37
CA CYS A 351 0.68 13.54 -20.05
C CYS A 351 0.49 14.94 -19.45
N THR A 352 -0.75 15.44 -19.31
CA THR A 352 -1.06 16.74 -18.72
C THR A 352 -1.32 16.68 -17.21
N ARG A 353 -1.36 15.47 -16.64
CA ARG A 353 -1.65 15.28 -15.21
C ARG A 353 -0.79 14.17 -14.59
N CYS A 354 -0.85 14.13 -13.28
CA CYS A 354 -0.30 13.07 -12.46
C CYS A 354 -1.29 11.93 -12.29
N ARG A 355 -0.73 10.74 -12.17
CA ARG A 355 -1.37 9.56 -11.64
C ARG A 355 -1.13 9.49 -10.14
N CYS A 356 -2.22 9.53 -9.38
CA CYS A 356 -2.18 9.73 -7.94
C CYS A 356 -2.29 8.43 -7.14
N PRO A 357 -1.61 8.33 -5.99
CA PRO A 357 -1.82 7.23 -5.07
C PRO A 357 -3.26 7.18 -4.57
N ASP A 358 -3.66 6.00 -4.10
CA ASP A 358 -4.98 5.78 -3.51
C ASP A 358 -5.27 6.82 -2.42
N GLY A 359 -6.44 7.47 -2.55
CA GLY A 359 -6.93 8.52 -1.65
C GLY A 359 -6.57 9.95 -2.08
N PHE A 360 -5.78 10.15 -3.14
CA PHE A 360 -5.44 11.47 -3.69
C PHE A 360 -5.96 11.65 -5.12
N ALA A 361 -6.21 12.89 -5.51
CA ALA A 361 -6.69 13.29 -6.83
C ALA A 361 -6.17 14.69 -7.20
N GLY A 362 -6.69 15.26 -8.28
CA GLY A 362 -6.22 16.51 -8.84
C GLY A 362 -5.30 16.30 -10.05
N ALA A 363 -4.79 17.40 -10.61
CA ALA A 363 -3.85 17.34 -11.73
C ALA A 363 -2.44 17.00 -11.25
N TYR A 364 -2.12 17.27 -9.99
CA TYR A 364 -0.83 17.09 -9.35
C TYR A 364 -0.87 16.27 -8.06
N CYS A 365 -1.99 15.59 -7.76
CA CYS A 365 -2.20 14.80 -6.54
C CYS A 365 -2.32 15.64 -5.25
N GLU A 366 -2.73 16.90 -5.41
CA GLU A 366 -2.91 17.89 -4.35
C GLU A 366 -4.25 17.73 -3.61
N ASP A 367 -5.26 17.22 -4.32
CA ASP A 367 -6.64 17.12 -3.85
C ASP A 367 -6.92 15.77 -3.19
N LEU A 368 -7.95 15.74 -2.36
CA LEU A 368 -8.49 14.49 -1.83
C LEU A 368 -9.27 13.74 -2.92
N ALA A 369 -9.13 12.41 -2.98
CA ALA A 369 -9.93 11.60 -3.90
C ALA A 369 -11.44 11.80 -3.66
N THR A 370 -12.20 11.88 -4.75
CA THR A 370 -13.66 12.00 -4.68
C THR A 370 -14.24 10.77 -3.99
N SER A 371 -15.02 11.01 -2.95
CA SER A 371 -15.69 9.96 -2.21
C SER A 371 -17.08 9.68 -2.80
N PHE A 372 -17.57 8.47 -2.61
CA PHE A 372 -18.87 8.01 -3.06
C PHE A 372 -19.52 7.10 -1.98
N PRO A 373 -20.82 7.29 -1.65
CA PRO A 373 -21.72 8.32 -2.15
C PRO A 373 -21.32 9.73 -1.69
N ASP A 374 -21.91 10.76 -2.30
CA ASP A 374 -21.73 12.15 -1.86
C ASP A 374 -22.09 12.27 -0.37
N GLY A 375 -21.21 12.92 0.41
CA GLY A 375 -21.39 13.13 1.85
C GLY A 375 -20.62 12.18 2.76
N CYS A 376 -19.74 11.32 2.24
CA CYS A 376 -18.71 10.65 3.03
C CYS A 376 -17.31 11.12 2.62
N GLY A 377 -16.35 11.12 3.55
CA GLY A 377 -14.98 11.59 3.30
C GLY A 377 -14.83 13.12 3.28
N GLU A 378 -13.73 13.63 3.85
CA GLU A 378 -13.42 15.06 3.90
C GLU A 378 -11.95 15.32 4.33
N ASP A 379 -11.48 16.54 4.08
CA ASP A 379 -10.25 17.09 4.64
C ASP A 379 -10.52 17.70 6.03
N ILE A 380 -9.87 17.18 7.07
CA ILE A 380 -10.08 17.56 8.47
C ILE A 380 -8.78 18.08 9.07
N VAL A 381 -8.80 19.31 9.57
CA VAL A 381 -7.71 19.86 10.40
C VAL A 381 -8.05 19.60 11.87
N LEU A 382 -7.20 18.85 12.56
CA LEU A 382 -7.40 18.53 13.98
C LEU A 382 -6.85 19.66 14.86
N GLU A 383 -7.70 20.19 15.74
CA GLU A 383 -7.30 21.19 16.72
C GLU A 383 -6.77 20.54 18.01
N ALA A 384 -5.85 21.23 18.69
CA ALA A 384 -5.28 20.76 19.96
C ALA A 384 -6.38 20.53 21.02
N GLY A 385 -6.33 19.37 21.68
CA GLY A 385 -7.27 19.00 22.74
C GLY A 385 -8.67 18.61 22.28
N LYS A 386 -8.96 18.63 20.98
CA LYS A 386 -10.22 18.13 20.42
C LYS A 386 -10.05 16.73 19.83
N LYS A 387 -11.03 15.87 20.08
CA LYS A 387 -11.16 14.56 19.41
C LYS A 387 -12.21 14.66 18.33
N VAL A 388 -11.91 14.11 17.15
CA VAL A 388 -12.84 14.02 16.02
C VAL A 388 -13.17 12.56 15.79
N GLN A 389 -14.44 12.24 15.60
CA GLN A 389 -14.90 10.89 15.28
C GLN A 389 -15.39 10.85 13.84
N VAL A 390 -14.97 9.85 13.08
CA VAL A 390 -15.48 9.56 11.73
C VAL A 390 -16.06 8.16 11.69
N ASN A 391 -17.07 7.97 10.86
CA ASN A 391 -17.77 6.71 10.75
C ASN A 391 -17.94 6.33 9.27
N SER A 392 -17.95 5.04 8.97
CA SER A 392 -18.41 4.57 7.66
C SER A 392 -19.88 4.98 7.42
N PRO A 393 -20.29 5.17 6.16
CA PRO A 393 -21.69 5.43 5.84
C PRO A 393 -22.63 4.40 6.47
N GLY A 394 -23.74 4.85 7.06
CA GLY A 394 -24.75 3.98 7.67
C GLY A 394 -24.38 3.36 9.02
N TYR A 395 -23.21 3.69 9.59
CA TYR A 395 -22.77 3.20 10.90
C TYR A 395 -23.71 3.63 12.04
N THR A 396 -24.10 4.90 12.11
CA THR A 396 -24.90 5.45 13.23
C THR A 396 -26.37 5.04 13.17
N ASP A 397 -26.96 5.04 11.98
CA ASP A 397 -28.41 4.96 11.84
C ASP A 397 -28.89 3.52 11.67
N GLN A 398 -28.12 2.70 10.93
CA GLN A 398 -28.54 1.37 10.51
C GLN A 398 -27.57 0.27 10.98
N LYS A 399 -26.40 0.65 11.53
CA LYS A 399 -25.25 -0.25 11.71
C LYS A 399 -25.06 -1.14 10.47
N HIS A 400 -25.13 -0.50 9.30
CA HIS A 400 -25.10 -1.17 8.02
C HIS A 400 -24.57 -0.23 6.94
N TYR A 401 -23.42 -0.54 6.36
CA TYR A 401 -22.92 0.13 5.16
C TYR A 401 -23.34 -0.62 3.89
N GLU A 402 -23.49 0.12 2.80
CA GLU A 402 -23.95 -0.39 1.52
C GLU A 402 -22.77 -0.81 0.62
N ASP A 403 -23.06 -1.60 -0.41
CA ASP A 403 -22.07 -1.93 -1.43
C ASP A 403 -21.80 -0.71 -2.34
N TYR A 404 -20.66 -0.74 -3.02
CA TYR A 404 -20.14 0.30 -3.90
C TYR A 404 -19.90 1.63 -3.20
N GLN A 405 -19.23 1.63 -2.06
CA GLN A 405 -18.85 2.85 -1.34
C GLN A 405 -17.33 3.00 -1.30
N GLU A 406 -16.85 4.22 -1.49
CA GLU A 406 -15.44 4.59 -1.39
C GLU A 406 -15.33 5.96 -0.70
N CYS A 407 -14.87 5.99 0.54
CA CYS A 407 -14.81 7.21 1.34
C CYS A 407 -13.37 7.47 1.77
N THR A 408 -12.89 8.69 1.59
CA THR A 408 -11.52 9.08 1.97
C THR A 408 -11.55 10.25 2.95
N TRP A 409 -10.91 10.09 4.10
CA TRP A 409 -10.70 11.16 5.07
C TRP A 409 -9.22 11.45 5.21
N ARG A 410 -8.82 12.73 5.10
CA ARG A 410 -7.45 13.19 5.34
C ARG A 410 -7.41 14.07 6.56
N PHE A 411 -6.57 13.70 7.51
CA PHE A 411 -6.37 14.43 8.75
C PHE A 411 -5.05 15.17 8.68
N LYS A 412 -5.05 16.44 9.08
CA LYS A 412 -3.85 17.28 9.14
C LYS A 412 -3.71 17.94 10.51
N VAL A 413 -2.48 18.01 10.99
CA VAL A 413 -2.08 18.77 12.19
C VAL A 413 -0.90 19.70 11.86
N ALA A 414 -0.47 20.51 12.84
CA ALA A 414 0.73 21.33 12.69
C ALA A 414 1.98 20.47 12.41
N LYS A 415 2.98 21.03 11.74
CA LYS A 415 4.16 20.27 11.25
C LYS A 415 5.00 19.60 12.34
N ASP A 416 4.92 20.09 13.57
CA ASP A 416 5.62 19.56 14.75
C ASP A 416 4.74 18.59 15.57
N GLN A 417 3.53 18.30 15.08
CA GLN A 417 2.54 17.42 15.69
C GLN A 417 2.32 16.17 14.86
N ARG A 418 1.74 15.16 15.51
CA ARG A 418 1.35 13.89 14.89
C ARG A 418 -0.11 13.59 15.21
N ILE A 419 -0.66 12.59 14.56
CA ILE A 419 -2.08 12.24 14.65
C ILE A 419 -2.17 10.86 15.29
N SER A 420 -2.89 10.78 16.41
CA SER A 420 -3.27 9.49 16.99
C SER A 420 -4.67 9.11 16.56
N MET A 421 -4.90 7.82 16.37
CA MET A 421 -6.23 7.28 16.12
C MET A 421 -6.46 5.95 16.83
N GLU A 422 -7.71 5.66 17.16
CA GLU A 422 -8.16 4.33 17.59
C GLU A 422 -9.54 4.02 17.00
N PHE A 423 -9.80 2.74 16.71
CA PHE A 423 -11.15 2.30 16.40
C PHE A 423 -12.00 2.25 17.67
N THR A 424 -13.28 2.56 17.54
CA THR A 424 -14.25 2.39 18.63
C THR A 424 -14.24 0.93 19.09
N LYS A 425 -13.95 0.71 20.38
CA LYS A 425 -13.76 -0.62 20.96
C LYS A 425 -15.08 -1.40 21.03
N GLY A 426 -14.99 -2.72 20.89
CA GLY A 426 -16.10 -3.64 21.13
C GLY A 426 -16.68 -4.22 19.85
N GLU A 427 -17.89 -4.77 19.95
CA GLU A 427 -18.54 -5.52 18.87
C GLU A 427 -19.06 -4.63 17.73
N ASP A 428 -18.82 -3.32 17.74
CA ASP A 428 -19.39 -2.41 16.73
C ASP A 428 -18.57 -2.32 15.44
N PHE A 429 -17.36 -2.87 15.40
CA PHE A 429 -16.60 -3.03 14.17
C PHE A 429 -17.09 -4.25 13.38
N GLY A 430 -17.29 -4.06 12.08
CA GLY A 430 -17.75 -5.14 11.22
C GLY A 430 -17.66 -4.79 9.75
N VAL A 431 -16.55 -5.19 9.12
CA VAL A 431 -16.28 -4.92 7.70
C VAL A 431 -16.08 -6.24 6.97
N TYR A 432 -16.71 -6.41 5.82
CA TYR A 432 -16.85 -7.75 5.24
C TYR A 432 -15.51 -8.35 4.81
N CYS A 433 -15.30 -9.59 5.24
CA CYS A 433 -14.17 -10.40 4.87
C CYS A 433 -14.59 -11.85 4.65
N ARG A 434 -13.75 -12.62 3.96
CA ARG A 434 -13.99 -14.04 3.71
C ARG A 434 -13.12 -14.88 4.64
N ASN A 435 -13.74 -15.86 5.31
CA ASN A 435 -13.08 -16.83 6.19
C ASN A 435 -12.19 -16.22 7.28
N ASN A 436 -12.51 -15.00 7.75
CA ASN A 436 -11.68 -14.22 8.68
C ASN A 436 -10.23 -13.94 8.20
N GLU A 437 -9.98 -14.02 6.88
CA GLU A 437 -8.62 -14.01 6.32
C GLU A 437 -8.41 -12.90 5.29
N VAL A 438 -9.31 -12.81 4.30
CA VAL A 438 -9.13 -11.88 3.17
C VAL A 438 -10.17 -10.78 3.26
N CYS A 439 -9.69 -9.53 3.34
CA CYS A 439 -10.53 -8.36 3.26
C CYS A 439 -11.11 -8.22 1.86
N TYR A 440 -12.44 -8.29 1.77
CA TYR A 440 -13.17 -8.01 0.53
C TYR A 440 -13.65 -6.56 0.53
N HIS A 441 -14.11 -6.09 1.69
CA HIS A 441 -14.23 -4.69 2.04
C HIS A 441 -13.17 -4.37 3.09
N TRP A 442 -12.74 -3.13 3.18
CA TRP A 442 -11.70 -2.76 4.13
C TRP A 442 -11.73 -1.29 4.52
N VAL A 443 -11.13 -1.02 5.67
CA VAL A 443 -10.65 0.30 6.08
C VAL A 443 -9.13 0.27 5.99
N GLU A 444 -8.54 1.08 5.13
CA GLU A 444 -7.10 1.28 5.02
C GLU A 444 -6.70 2.52 5.81
N VAL A 445 -5.65 2.42 6.63
CA VAL A 445 -5.12 3.56 7.38
C VAL A 445 -3.71 3.87 6.92
N LYS A 446 -3.50 4.97 6.21
CA LYS A 446 -2.16 5.43 5.83
C LYS A 446 -1.64 6.39 6.89
N TYR A 447 -0.65 5.92 7.64
CA TYR A 447 -0.07 6.66 8.77
C TYR A 447 1.45 6.81 8.66
N ARG A 448 2.07 6.34 7.58
CA ARG A 448 3.51 6.51 7.34
C ARG A 448 3.83 7.90 6.79
N ALA A 449 5.10 8.28 6.87
CA ALA A 449 5.59 9.56 6.36
C ALA A 449 5.36 9.69 4.84
N ASP A 450 5.52 8.58 4.12
CA ASP A 450 5.22 8.48 2.70
C ASP A 450 3.81 7.91 2.48
N LEU A 451 2.85 8.79 2.21
CA LEU A 451 1.44 8.41 1.96
C LEU A 451 1.21 7.83 0.55
N GLU A 452 2.26 7.74 -0.29
CA GLU A 452 2.24 6.90 -1.49
C GLU A 452 2.02 5.43 -1.09
N TYR A 453 2.68 5.02 -0.01
CA TYR A 453 2.69 3.64 0.46
C TYR A 453 1.30 3.20 0.98
N PRO A 454 0.79 2.02 0.57
CA PRO A 454 -0.46 1.49 1.09
C PRO A 454 -0.46 1.30 2.61
N GLY A 455 -1.58 1.61 3.25
CA GLY A 455 -1.77 1.36 4.68
C GLY A 455 -2.11 -0.12 4.99
N PRO A 456 -2.04 -0.57 6.26
CA PRO A 456 -2.68 -1.82 6.62
C PRO A 456 -4.20 -1.73 6.41
N ARG A 457 -4.79 -2.86 5.98
CA ARG A 457 -6.21 -3.00 5.71
C ARG A 457 -6.88 -3.78 6.84
N PHE A 458 -7.88 -3.16 7.44
CA PHE A 458 -8.67 -3.72 8.53
C PHE A 458 -10.03 -4.19 8.02
N CYS A 459 -10.42 -5.39 8.43
CA CYS A 459 -11.70 -6.01 8.11
C CYS A 459 -12.04 -7.13 9.11
N CYS A 460 -13.18 -7.77 8.89
CA CYS A 460 -13.82 -8.74 9.78
C CYS A 460 -14.41 -8.09 11.05
N HIS A 461 -14.63 -8.89 12.09
CA HIS A 461 -15.20 -8.44 13.37
C HIS A 461 -14.12 -7.93 14.36
N ASP A 462 -12.85 -8.12 14.05
CA ASP A 462 -11.74 -7.82 14.95
C ASP A 462 -11.22 -6.40 14.68
N ALA A 463 -11.90 -5.37 15.21
CA ALA A 463 -11.27 -4.06 15.32
C ALA A 463 -9.98 -4.24 16.13
N PRO A 464 -8.83 -3.79 15.62
CA PRO A 464 -7.61 -3.91 16.38
C PRO A 464 -7.71 -2.99 17.61
N ASN A 465 -7.48 -3.56 18.80
CA ASN A 465 -7.41 -2.79 20.04
C ASN A 465 -6.02 -2.13 20.15
N ILE A 466 -5.75 -1.21 19.23
CA ILE A 466 -4.48 -0.51 19.09
C ILE A 466 -4.74 0.98 18.91
N VAL A 467 -3.79 1.79 19.37
CA VAL A 467 -3.70 3.21 19.01
C VAL A 467 -2.62 3.32 17.94
N LEU A 468 -2.99 3.85 16.77
CA LEU A 468 -2.05 4.15 15.69
C LEU A 468 -1.61 5.61 15.80
N ILE A 469 -0.33 5.88 15.59
CA ILE A 469 0.22 7.23 15.57
C ILE A 469 0.89 7.46 14.22
N SER A 470 0.47 8.47 13.48
CA SER A 470 1.08 8.84 12.18
C SER A 470 2.55 9.16 12.36
N GLU A 471 3.43 8.83 11.42
CA GLU A 471 4.86 9.18 11.47
C GLU A 471 5.08 10.69 11.31
N GLU A 472 4.22 11.35 10.55
CA GLU A 472 4.27 12.79 10.24
C GLU A 472 2.93 13.48 10.56
N ASN A 473 2.77 14.72 10.12
CA ASN A 473 1.63 15.59 10.44
C ASN A 473 0.36 15.33 9.58
N GLU A 474 0.35 14.28 8.75
CA GLU A 474 -0.80 13.87 7.93
C GLU A 474 -1.11 12.38 8.11
N MET A 475 -2.40 12.03 8.03
CA MET A 475 -2.91 10.66 8.09
C MET A 475 -4.12 10.52 7.16
N LEU A 476 -4.27 9.37 6.50
CA LEU A 476 -5.40 9.08 5.63
C LEU A 476 -6.18 7.85 6.10
N ILE A 477 -7.51 7.91 6.03
CA ILE A 477 -8.38 6.75 6.18
C ILE A 477 -9.15 6.56 4.87
N ILE A 478 -9.05 5.38 4.27
CA ILE A 478 -9.79 5.01 3.06
C ILE A 478 -10.70 3.83 3.38
N PHE A 479 -12.00 4.01 3.20
CA PHE A 479 -12.98 2.93 3.31
C PHE A 479 -13.43 2.50 1.91
N ARG A 480 -13.38 1.20 1.59
CA ARG A 480 -13.82 0.65 0.31
C ARG A 480 -14.73 -0.56 0.49
N ALA A 481 -15.87 -0.54 -0.18
CA ALA A 481 -16.89 -1.59 -0.21
C ALA A 481 -17.32 -1.93 -1.65
N ASN A 482 -16.36 -2.18 -2.56
CA ASN A 482 -16.59 -2.12 -4.01
C ASN A 482 -17.30 -3.33 -4.65
N PHE A 483 -17.85 -4.28 -3.89
CA PHE A 483 -18.46 -5.49 -4.45
C PHE A 483 -19.76 -5.87 -3.74
N THR A 484 -20.67 -6.51 -4.48
CA THR A 484 -21.91 -6.99 -3.87
C THR A 484 -21.70 -8.21 -3.00
N THR A 485 -22.23 -8.14 -1.78
CA THR A 485 -22.16 -9.26 -0.84
C THR A 485 -23.55 -9.57 -0.31
N ALA A 486 -24.44 -9.98 -1.23
CA ALA A 486 -25.87 -10.23 -0.96
C ALA A 486 -26.14 -11.26 0.17
N TRP A 487 -25.10 -11.96 0.64
CA TRP A 487 -25.15 -13.00 1.68
C TRP A 487 -24.30 -12.68 2.92
N SER A 488 -23.64 -11.51 2.98
CA SER A 488 -22.81 -11.13 4.12
C SER A 488 -23.66 -10.56 5.25
N THR A 489 -23.42 -11.03 6.48
CA THR A 489 -24.06 -10.53 7.69
C THR A 489 -23.25 -9.47 8.42
N ASP A 490 -21.95 -9.31 8.12
CA ASP A 490 -21.09 -8.36 8.82
C ASP A 490 -20.85 -7.09 8.01
N ARG A 491 -21.75 -6.15 8.22
CA ARG A 491 -21.80 -4.86 7.52
C ARG A 491 -21.92 -3.67 8.47
N ARG A 492 -21.59 -3.86 9.75
CA ARG A 492 -21.74 -2.83 10.79
C ARG A 492 -20.93 -1.57 10.49
N GLY A 493 -19.82 -1.72 9.79
CA GLY A 493 -18.93 -0.65 9.41
C GLY A 493 -17.84 -0.42 10.44
N PHE A 494 -17.38 0.82 10.53
CA PHE A 494 -16.39 1.21 11.52
C PHE A 494 -16.70 2.61 12.05
N SER A 495 -16.16 2.87 13.23
CA SER A 495 -16.04 4.19 13.82
C SER A 495 -14.62 4.33 14.33
N ALA A 496 -13.99 5.46 14.03
CA ALA A 496 -12.63 5.78 14.43
C ALA A 496 -12.60 7.17 15.07
N THR A 497 -11.81 7.31 16.13
CA THR A 497 -11.56 8.59 16.80
C THR A 497 -10.13 9.00 16.56
N MET A 498 -9.92 10.25 16.15
CA MET A 498 -8.63 10.85 15.85
C MET A 498 -8.40 12.07 16.74
N TRP A 499 -7.16 12.31 17.13
CA TRP A 499 -6.77 13.50 17.89
C TRP A 499 -5.31 13.87 17.64
N ALA A 500 -5.00 15.15 17.80
CA ALA A 500 -3.64 15.66 17.67
C ALA A 500 -2.79 15.30 18.92
N VAL A 501 -1.53 14.94 18.70
CA VAL A 501 -0.52 14.67 19.73
C VAL A 501 0.77 15.42 19.40
N ASN A 502 1.65 15.59 20.39
CA ASN A 502 2.99 16.14 20.18
C ASN A 502 3.80 15.24 19.22
N GLY A 503 4.89 15.77 18.65
CA GLY A 503 5.78 15.01 17.77
C GLY A 503 6.39 13.75 18.40
N ASP A 504 6.51 13.70 19.73
CA ASP A 504 6.95 12.50 20.47
C ASP A 504 5.82 11.49 20.76
N GLY A 505 4.58 11.79 20.34
CA GLY A 505 3.38 10.99 20.58
C GLY A 505 2.70 11.25 21.93
N SER A 506 3.21 12.16 22.75
CA SER A 506 2.58 12.53 24.02
C SER A 506 1.33 13.41 23.81
N GLU A 507 0.38 13.34 24.73
CA GLU A 507 -0.86 14.10 24.64
C GLU A 507 -0.61 15.62 24.71
N LEU A 508 -1.29 16.38 23.87
CA LEU A 508 -1.20 17.84 23.87
C LEU A 508 -1.78 18.39 25.18
N GLN A 509 -0.92 18.88 26.06
CA GLN A 509 -1.34 19.59 27.27
C GLN A 509 -1.99 20.91 26.85
N LEU A 510 -3.31 21.03 27.02
CA LEU A 510 -3.98 22.32 26.98
C LEU A 510 -3.48 23.11 28.19
N ASN A 511 -2.59 24.06 27.99
CA ASN A 511 -2.33 25.06 29.02
C ASN A 511 -3.63 25.83 29.21
N GLU A 512 -4.35 25.53 30.29
CA GLU A 512 -5.41 26.38 30.83
C GLU A 512 -4.79 27.75 31.09
N THR A 513 -4.85 28.61 30.08
CA THR A 513 -4.60 30.02 30.29
C THR A 513 -5.82 30.48 31.07
N THR A 514 -5.64 30.63 32.37
CA THR A 514 -6.59 31.20 33.33
C THR A 514 -7.27 32.43 32.73
N LEU A 515 -8.44 32.22 32.11
CA LEU A 515 -9.41 33.28 31.86
C LEU A 515 -10.09 33.53 33.19
N VAL A 516 -9.49 34.42 33.97
CA VAL A 516 -10.16 35.07 35.09
C VAL A 516 -11.30 35.89 34.49
N SER A 517 -12.48 35.29 34.45
CA SER A 517 -13.70 36.00 34.09
C SER A 517 -14.16 36.78 35.32
N GLU A 518 -13.88 38.08 35.35
CA GLU A 518 -14.42 38.98 36.36
C GLU A 518 -15.96 38.96 36.28
N THR A 519 -16.58 38.54 37.37
CA THR A 519 -18.03 38.53 37.57
C THR A 519 -18.43 39.88 38.17
N THR A 520 -18.99 40.78 37.37
CA THR A 520 -19.73 41.94 37.89
C THR A 520 -21.18 41.55 38.14
N THR A 521 -21.52 41.36 39.41
CA THR A 521 -22.88 41.24 39.92
C THR A 521 -23.61 42.59 39.92
N SER A 522 -24.82 42.63 39.38
CA SER A 522 -25.89 43.55 39.82
C SER A 522 -27.23 42.81 39.78
N PRO A 523 -28.09 43.00 40.80
CA PRO A 523 -29.26 42.16 41.01
C PRO A 523 -30.48 42.70 40.24
N VAL A 524 -31.28 41.78 39.67
CA VAL A 524 -32.66 42.08 39.26
C VAL A 524 -33.57 41.02 39.85
N GLU A 525 -34.60 41.49 40.55
CA GLU A 525 -35.59 40.74 41.32
C GLU A 525 -36.45 39.82 40.44
N PHE A 526 -36.82 38.67 41.01
CA PHE A 526 -37.83 37.77 40.47
C PHE A 526 -39.23 38.30 40.76
N THR A 527 -40.05 38.44 39.72
CA THR A 527 -41.51 38.44 39.84
C THR A 527 -42.07 37.17 39.22
N THR A 528 -42.88 36.48 40.03
CA THR A 528 -43.62 35.27 39.71
C THR A 528 -44.95 35.62 39.06
N GLU A 529 -45.13 35.43 37.75
CA GLU A 529 -46.44 35.15 37.15
C GLU A 529 -46.26 34.33 35.87
N ASP A 530 -46.98 33.20 35.80
CA ASP A 530 -47.21 32.42 34.59
C ASP A 530 -48.53 32.90 33.97
N PRO A 531 -48.51 33.43 32.73
CA PRO A 531 -49.67 33.35 31.86
C PRO A 531 -49.34 32.62 30.54
N ALA A 532 -50.27 31.72 30.21
CA ALA A 532 -50.36 30.94 28.99
C ALA A 532 -50.23 31.76 27.70
N GLY A 533 -49.41 31.28 26.76
CA GLY A 533 -49.31 31.77 25.39
C GLY A 533 -48.08 31.21 24.67
N THR A 534 -48.27 30.37 23.65
CA THR A 534 -47.19 29.77 22.85
C THR A 534 -46.52 30.80 21.94
N SER A 535 -45.17 30.89 21.96
CA SER A 535 -44.36 31.90 21.23
C SER A 535 -43.74 31.42 19.91
N TRP A 536 -44.27 30.36 19.30
CA TRP A 536 -43.85 29.95 17.95
C TRP A 536 -44.44 30.90 16.90
N SER A 537 -43.66 31.29 15.89
CA SER A 537 -44.21 31.96 14.71
C SER A 537 -45.25 31.06 14.04
N GLU A 538 -46.18 31.65 13.28
CA GLU A 538 -46.96 30.85 12.33
C GLU A 538 -45.99 30.08 11.40
N TRP A 539 -46.42 28.89 10.98
CA TRP A 539 -45.71 28.19 9.91
C TRP A 539 -45.68 29.08 8.68
N GLY A 540 -44.52 29.19 8.02
CA GLY A 540 -44.42 29.90 6.75
C GLY A 540 -45.54 29.48 5.79
N TRP A 541 -46.18 30.45 5.13
CA TRP A 541 -47.35 30.20 4.29
C TRP A 541 -47.03 29.21 3.17
N CYS A 542 -47.72 28.06 3.18
CA CYS A 542 -47.81 27.13 2.06
C CYS A 542 -49.29 26.74 1.93
N GLN A 543 -50.05 27.51 1.13
CA GLN A 543 -51.39 27.10 0.71
C GLN A 543 -51.27 26.19 -0.52
N ASN A 544 -52.02 25.08 -0.47
CA ASN A 544 -52.03 24.00 -1.45
C ASN A 544 -51.98 24.53 -2.90
N SER A 545 -50.98 24.05 -3.66
CA SER A 545 -50.61 24.32 -5.06
C SER A 545 -49.37 25.18 -5.35
N GLN A 546 -48.74 25.83 -4.36
CA GLN A 546 -47.54 26.67 -4.60
C GLN A 546 -46.21 26.13 -4.05
N CYS A 547 -46.22 25.03 -3.29
CA CYS A 547 -44.97 24.39 -2.83
C CYS A 547 -44.47 23.46 -3.95
N LYS A 548 -43.46 23.89 -4.72
CA LYS A 548 -42.82 23.01 -5.72
C LYS A 548 -42.19 21.82 -5.00
N CYS A 549 -42.46 20.59 -5.45
CA CYS A 549 -41.80 19.41 -4.90
C CYS A 549 -40.28 19.53 -5.11
N GLY A 550 -39.52 19.36 -4.03
CA GLY A 550 -38.06 19.26 -4.10
C GLY A 550 -37.62 17.94 -4.73
N GLY A 551 -36.31 17.75 -4.92
CA GLY A 551 -35.68 16.62 -5.61
C GLY A 551 -35.91 15.20 -5.03
N CYS A 552 -36.82 15.05 -4.06
CA CYS A 552 -37.20 13.78 -3.43
C CYS A 552 -38.72 13.61 -3.27
N SER A 553 -39.54 14.32 -4.05
CA SER A 553 -41.01 14.28 -3.93
C SER A 553 -41.52 14.60 -2.52
N MET A 554 -40.84 15.52 -1.83
CA MET A 554 -41.22 16.02 -0.52
C MET A 554 -41.42 17.54 -0.56
N SER A 555 -42.42 18.01 0.18
CA SER A 555 -42.69 19.42 0.44
C SER A 555 -42.42 19.72 1.91
N THR A 556 -41.60 20.73 2.18
CA THR A 556 -41.15 21.10 3.53
C THR A 556 -41.59 22.52 3.90
N ARG A 557 -42.02 22.74 5.14
CA ARG A 557 -42.26 24.06 5.73
C ARG A 557 -41.49 24.27 7.03
N HIS A 558 -41.24 25.52 7.38
CA HIS A 558 -40.42 25.91 8.55
C HIS A 558 -41.16 26.92 9.45
N ARG A 559 -40.77 26.97 10.72
CA ARG A 559 -41.12 28.04 11.67
C ARG A 559 -39.99 28.29 12.67
N MET A 560 -39.99 29.47 13.29
CA MET A 560 -38.97 29.88 14.25
C MET A 560 -39.59 30.22 15.60
N CYS A 561 -38.86 30.01 16.68
CA CYS A 561 -39.31 30.41 18.02
C CYS A 561 -38.93 31.86 18.32
N GLY A 562 -39.90 32.66 18.76
CA GLY A 562 -39.64 33.99 19.30
C GLY A 562 -38.94 33.87 20.65
N GLU A 563 -37.72 34.40 20.71
CA GLU A 563 -36.77 34.30 21.83
C GLU A 563 -37.46 34.51 23.18
N THR A 564 -37.55 33.44 23.99
CA THR A 564 -37.47 33.41 25.48
C THR A 564 -38.17 32.23 26.15
N ARG A 565 -38.93 31.35 25.46
CA ARG A 565 -39.65 30.23 26.14
C ARG A 565 -39.64 28.85 25.46
N CYS A 566 -38.81 28.59 24.46
CA CYS A 566 -38.72 27.24 23.87
C CYS A 566 -37.60 26.40 24.51
N THR A 567 -37.90 25.16 24.88
CA THR A 567 -36.89 24.15 25.25
C THR A 567 -36.61 23.26 24.05
N GLY A 568 -35.37 23.27 23.55
CA GLY A 568 -34.95 22.58 22.32
C GLY A 568 -34.51 23.56 21.21
N ASP A 569 -34.22 23.03 20.02
CA ASP A 569 -33.74 23.82 18.88
C ASP A 569 -34.71 24.98 18.52
N LEU A 570 -34.14 26.15 18.22
CA LEU A 570 -34.88 27.41 17.94
C LEU A 570 -35.63 27.40 16.58
N TYR A 571 -35.59 26.28 15.88
CA TYR A 571 -36.05 26.07 14.51
C TYR A 571 -36.77 24.72 14.39
N ALA A 572 -37.91 24.70 13.70
CA ALA A 572 -38.68 23.48 13.47
C ALA A 572 -39.04 23.30 11.99
N GLU A 573 -38.86 22.08 11.48
CA GLU A 573 -39.11 21.66 10.10
C GLU A 573 -40.18 20.56 10.06
N GLU A 574 -41.08 20.62 9.07
CA GLU A 574 -42.08 19.57 8.80
C GLU A 574 -42.12 19.26 7.30
N SER A 575 -41.91 17.98 6.94
CA SER A 575 -41.91 17.50 5.55
C SER A 575 -43.06 16.53 5.27
N ARG A 576 -43.65 16.60 4.07
CA ARG A 576 -44.75 15.74 3.60
C ARG A 576 -44.51 15.20 2.18
N PRO A 577 -44.87 13.94 1.87
CA PRO A 577 -44.73 13.40 0.52
C PRO A 577 -45.69 14.07 -0.48
N CYS A 578 -45.25 14.28 -1.71
CA CYS A 578 -46.08 14.73 -2.84
C CYS A 578 -46.84 13.54 -3.47
N GLU A 579 -48.09 13.75 -3.92
CA GLU A 579 -48.98 12.68 -4.44
C GLU A 579 -48.93 12.46 -5.98
N GLU A 580 -47.92 12.95 -6.71
CA GLU A 580 -47.83 12.78 -8.18
C GLU A 580 -46.65 11.88 -8.63
N TYR A 581 -46.89 11.06 -9.68
CA TYR A 581 -45.95 10.05 -10.21
C TYR A 581 -45.56 10.33 -11.68
N CYS A 582 -44.31 9.99 -12.07
CA CYS A 582 -43.82 10.10 -13.46
C CYS A 582 -44.50 9.10 -14.42
N SER A 583 -44.80 9.54 -15.65
CA SER A 583 -45.23 8.66 -16.74
C SER A 583 -44.03 7.97 -17.41
N SER A 584 -44.26 6.82 -18.06
CA SER A 584 -43.21 6.02 -18.72
C SER A 584 -42.47 6.75 -19.84
N ASP A 585 -43.10 7.78 -20.40
CA ASP A 585 -42.62 8.44 -21.61
C ASP A 585 -41.61 9.57 -21.29
N ASP A 586 -41.42 9.90 -20.00
CA ASP A 586 -40.58 11.01 -19.51
C ASP A 586 -39.27 10.55 -18.84
N MET A 587 -38.88 9.27 -19.02
CA MET A 587 -37.71 8.66 -18.36
C MET A 587 -36.52 8.50 -19.32
N GLU A 588 -35.37 9.08 -18.96
CA GLU A 588 -34.09 8.86 -19.66
C GLU A 588 -33.20 7.87 -18.90
N ILE A 589 -32.57 6.94 -19.64
CA ILE A 589 -31.57 5.99 -19.13
C ILE A 589 -30.18 6.66 -19.15
N LYS A 590 -29.47 6.64 -18.02
CA LYS A 590 -28.10 7.14 -17.96
C LYS A 590 -27.08 6.01 -17.85
N VAL A 591 -26.03 6.14 -18.65
CA VAL A 591 -24.87 5.24 -18.68
C VAL A 591 -23.60 6.08 -18.53
N LYS A 592 -22.72 5.71 -17.60
CA LYS A 592 -21.37 6.31 -17.42
C LYS A 592 -20.36 5.18 -17.32
N ASN A 593 -19.26 5.26 -18.05
CA ASN A 593 -18.24 4.19 -18.17
C ASN A 593 -18.85 2.80 -18.50
N GLY A 594 -19.87 2.76 -19.37
CA GLY A 594 -20.49 1.51 -19.79
C GLY A 594 -21.41 0.82 -18.77
N GLN A 595 -21.65 1.42 -17.58
CA GLN A 595 -22.58 0.89 -16.58
C GLN A 595 -23.83 1.77 -16.43
N PHE A 596 -24.97 1.10 -16.21
CA PHE A 596 -26.25 1.74 -15.90
C PHE A 596 -26.16 2.42 -14.52
N VAL A 597 -26.34 3.73 -14.50
CA VAL A 597 -26.23 4.57 -13.29
C VAL A 597 -27.58 5.10 -12.80
N GLY A 598 -28.68 4.78 -13.50
CA GLY A 598 -30.04 5.07 -13.05
C GLY A 598 -30.96 5.63 -14.13
N LEU A 599 -32.21 5.90 -13.73
CA LEU A 599 -33.23 6.56 -14.55
C LEU A 599 -33.39 8.00 -14.04
N SER A 600 -33.43 8.97 -14.95
CA SER A 600 -33.78 10.36 -14.63
C SER A 600 -35.12 10.73 -15.24
N CYS A 601 -36.00 11.33 -14.44
CA CYS A 601 -37.28 11.92 -14.89
C CYS A 601 -37.21 13.45 -14.73
N LEU A 602 -37.76 14.19 -15.69
CA LEU A 602 -37.88 15.65 -15.66
C LEU A 602 -39.32 16.04 -15.34
N LEU A 603 -39.58 16.49 -14.11
CA LEU A 603 -40.87 17.05 -13.70
C LEU A 603 -40.73 18.55 -13.46
N HIS A 604 -41.47 19.36 -14.21
CA HIS A 604 -41.50 20.83 -14.11
C HIS A 604 -40.13 21.53 -14.12
N GLY A 605 -39.16 21.00 -14.90
CA GLY A 605 -37.85 21.62 -15.10
C GLY A 605 -36.81 21.32 -14.01
N SER A 606 -37.11 20.46 -13.05
CA SER A 606 -36.17 19.98 -12.03
C SER A 606 -35.91 18.48 -12.19
N ARG A 607 -34.63 18.05 -12.04
CA ARG A 607 -34.25 16.62 -12.11
C ARG A 607 -34.57 15.91 -10.81
N ILE A 608 -35.20 14.75 -10.90
CA ILE A 608 -35.47 13.86 -9.77
C ILE A 608 -34.71 12.55 -10.00
N TYR A 609 -33.97 12.11 -8.98
CA TYR A 609 -33.29 10.81 -8.93
C TYR A 609 -34.07 9.90 -7.98
N SER A 610 -34.46 8.69 -8.40
CA SER A 610 -35.04 7.73 -7.46
C SER A 610 -33.95 6.84 -6.86
N SER A 611 -33.84 6.84 -5.54
CA SER A 611 -33.20 5.75 -4.79
C SER A 611 -34.19 4.60 -4.71
N GLY A 612 -33.77 3.42 -5.15
CA GLY A 612 -34.66 2.27 -5.34
C GLY A 612 -35.28 1.78 -4.03
N ARG A 613 -36.55 2.10 -3.81
CA ARG A 613 -37.47 1.23 -3.07
C ARG A 613 -38.77 1.06 -3.86
N LYS A 614 -39.01 -0.20 -4.26
CA LYS A 614 -40.18 -0.76 -4.96
C LYS A 614 -40.34 -0.35 -6.42
N MET A 615 -39.73 -1.11 -7.32
CA MET A 615 -40.36 -1.39 -8.63
C MET A 615 -40.86 -2.83 -8.61
N HIS A 616 -42.18 -2.96 -8.78
CA HIS A 616 -42.86 -4.24 -8.95
C HIS A 616 -42.36 -4.91 -10.23
N SER A 617 -42.20 -6.23 -10.13
CA SER A 617 -42.00 -7.17 -11.22
C SER A 617 -42.95 -6.92 -12.39
N ASN A 618 -42.39 -6.56 -13.53
CA ASN A 618 -42.75 -7.01 -14.88
C ASN A 618 -42.07 -6.08 -15.88
N LEU A 619 -40.99 -6.54 -16.51
CA LEU A 619 -40.61 -6.22 -17.89
C LEU A 619 -39.40 -7.11 -18.24
N ILE A 620 -39.55 -7.80 -19.37
CA ILE A 620 -38.71 -8.87 -19.94
C ILE A 620 -37.50 -8.29 -20.65
#